data_AF-A0A1E5UM57-F1
#
_entry.id   AF-A0A1E5UM57-F1
#
_cell.length_a   1.000
_cell.length_b   1.000
_cell.length_c   1.000
_cell.angle_alpha   90.00
_cell.angle_beta   90.00
_cell.angle_gamma   90.00
#
_symmetry.space_group_name_H-M   'P 1'
#
loop_
_entity.id
_entity.type
_entity.pdbx_description
1 polymer ?
#
loop_
_entity_poly.entity_id
_entity_poly.type
_entity_poly.pdbx_seq_one_letter_code
_entity_poly.pdbx_strand_id
1 'polypeptide(L)'
;MSSSDERMFEMDSEPQSSPEAMHQQTPSHILEAMVEPRTQVEMEIHERAMKHVREIGEEKKKSSLKRRLMVRLRKDGYDASLCRSSWVATTEHPGGDYEYIDVVVAGEDGGAGAAISSNSGRLVVDIDFRSQFQLARPAPWYAHLWARLPAVFVGPRVKLRKAVSLLCAAAQRSLRESGLHVPPWRRSRYMQAKWLPRDVMLPGGAPEVAAAQWSVAIGREGGGKGRRSGAGGLSMELSGSGAEVDDGCQGQAGSMWT
;
A
#
# COMPACT_ATOMS: atom_id res chain seq x y z
N MET A 1 -51.99 -56.95 33.31
CA MET A 1 -52.31 -55.51 33.33
C MET A 1 -50.99 -54.75 33.43
N SER A 2 -50.73 -53.83 32.48
CA SER A 2 -49.74 -52.73 32.46
C SER A 2 -48.30 -52.97 32.94
N SER A 3 -47.27 -52.84 32.09
CA SER A 3 -46.72 -51.60 31.48
C SER A 3 -45.96 -50.71 32.46
N SER A 4 -44.65 -50.55 32.18
CA SER A 4 -43.76 -49.36 32.28
C SER A 4 -42.32 -49.89 32.45
N ASP A 5 -41.51 -50.00 31.40
CA ASP A 5 -40.67 -48.94 30.79
C ASP A 5 -39.83 -48.21 31.86
N GLU A 6 -38.53 -48.53 31.93
CA GLU A 6 -37.44 -47.55 32.08
C GLU A 6 -36.15 -48.14 31.47
N ARG A 7 -35.81 -47.61 30.29
CA ARG A 7 -34.45 -47.65 29.73
C ARG A 7 -33.60 -46.66 30.52
N MET A 8 -32.37 -47.00 30.85
CA MET A 8 -31.29 -46.01 30.79
C MET A 8 -30.16 -46.56 29.92
N PHE A 9 -29.96 -45.82 28.83
CA PHE A 9 -29.01 -46.04 27.76
C PHE A 9 -27.59 -45.68 28.20
N GLU A 10 -26.68 -46.18 27.38
CA GLU A 10 -25.23 -46.16 27.41
C GLU A 10 -24.54 -44.88 27.90
N MET A 11 -23.37 -45.15 28.49
CA MET A 11 -22.34 -44.21 28.85
C MET A 11 -21.71 -43.58 27.59
N ASP A 12 -22.18 -42.40 27.21
CA ASP A 12 -21.48 -41.55 26.23
C ASP A 12 -20.21 -40.99 26.88
N SER A 13 -19.09 -41.65 26.58
CA SER A 13 -17.76 -41.12 26.86
C SER A 13 -17.53 -39.95 25.93
N GLU A 14 -17.43 -38.73 26.49
CA GLU A 14 -17.06 -37.54 25.72
C GLU A 14 -15.74 -37.78 24.97
N PRO A 15 -15.66 -37.47 23.66
CA PRO A 15 -14.41 -37.58 22.93
C PRO A 15 -13.45 -36.51 23.44
N GLN A 16 -12.36 -36.96 24.09
CA GLN A 16 -11.21 -36.13 24.41
C GLN A 16 -10.75 -35.40 23.15
N SER A 17 -10.77 -34.06 23.23
CA SER A 17 -10.25 -33.14 22.22
C SER A 17 -8.83 -33.53 21.80
N SER A 18 -8.66 -33.87 20.53
CA SER A 18 -7.37 -34.19 19.90
C SER A 18 -6.35 -33.04 20.06
N PRO A 19 -5.07 -33.33 20.35
CA PRO A 19 -4.01 -32.31 20.53
C PRO A 19 -3.59 -31.59 19.23
N GLU A 20 -4.22 -31.88 18.10
CA GLU A 20 -3.91 -31.29 16.79
C GLU A 20 -4.35 -29.82 16.63
N ALA A 21 -5.19 -29.29 17.52
CA ALA A 21 -5.71 -27.93 17.43
C ALA A 21 -4.73 -26.84 17.90
N MET A 22 -3.66 -27.18 18.63
CA MET A 22 -2.77 -26.18 19.25
C MET A 22 -1.70 -25.63 18.29
N HIS A 23 -1.39 -26.31 17.19
CA HIS A 23 -0.27 -25.91 16.31
C HIS A 23 -0.65 -24.92 15.19
N GLN A 24 -1.93 -24.59 15.04
CA GLN A 24 -2.40 -23.68 13.98
C GLN A 24 -2.49 -22.21 14.43
N GLN A 25 -2.40 -21.95 15.74
CA GLN A 25 -2.60 -20.62 16.31
C GLN A 25 -1.39 -19.67 16.16
N THR A 26 -0.21 -20.15 15.80
CA THR A 26 1.01 -19.34 15.99
C THR A 26 1.32 -18.33 14.87
N PRO A 27 1.20 -18.62 13.55
CA PRO A 27 1.65 -17.67 12.52
C PRO A 27 0.65 -16.55 12.25
N SER A 28 -0.64 -16.84 12.41
CA SER A 28 -1.72 -15.90 12.06
C SER A 28 -1.81 -14.74 13.04
N HIS A 29 -1.80 -15.03 14.35
CA HIS A 29 -1.87 -14.00 15.38
C HIS A 29 -0.63 -13.10 15.38
N ILE A 30 0.56 -13.65 15.09
CA ILE A 30 1.78 -12.84 14.95
C ILE A 30 1.63 -11.85 13.79
N LEU A 31 1.02 -12.28 12.69
CA LEU A 31 0.87 -11.45 11.50
C LEU A 31 -0.19 -10.36 11.69
N GLU A 32 -1.32 -10.69 12.31
CA GLU A 32 -2.34 -9.71 12.74
C GLU A 32 -1.72 -8.65 13.64
N ALA A 33 -1.01 -9.09 14.67
CA ALA A 33 -0.32 -8.22 15.60
C ALA A 33 0.75 -7.33 14.91
N MET A 34 1.28 -7.71 13.75
CA MET A 34 2.22 -6.92 12.97
C MET A 34 1.55 -6.00 11.95
N VAL A 35 0.27 -6.16 11.68
CA VAL A 35 -0.41 -5.45 10.59
C VAL A 35 -1.49 -4.50 11.14
N GLU A 36 -2.00 -4.78 12.34
CA GLU A 36 -2.92 -3.91 13.08
C GLU A 36 -2.22 -2.63 13.57
N PRO A 37 -2.81 -1.44 13.35
CA PRO A 37 -2.35 -0.18 13.96
C PRO A 37 -2.15 -0.31 15.47
N ARG A 38 -0.98 0.11 15.99
CA ARG A 38 -0.64 -0.07 17.41
C ARG A 38 -0.61 1.22 18.21
N THR A 39 -0.16 2.30 17.61
CA THR A 39 -0.08 3.60 18.28
C THR A 39 -1.36 4.39 18.06
N GLN A 40 -1.67 5.31 18.96
CA GLN A 40 -2.82 6.21 18.81
C GLN A 40 -2.79 6.92 17.45
N VAL A 41 -1.60 7.37 17.02
CA VAL A 41 -1.42 8.03 15.72
C VAL A 41 -1.64 7.08 14.55
N GLU A 42 -1.15 5.83 14.61
CA GLU A 42 -1.45 4.83 13.57
C GLU A 42 -2.96 4.57 13.46
N MET A 43 -3.65 4.45 14.60
CA MET A 43 -5.09 4.22 14.66
C MET A 43 -5.88 5.40 14.09
N GLU A 44 -5.54 6.63 14.47
CA GLU A 44 -6.18 7.85 13.99
C GLU A 44 -6.03 8.01 12.48
N ILE A 45 -4.80 7.87 11.96
CA ILE A 45 -4.54 7.96 10.52
C ILE A 45 -5.26 6.83 9.77
N HIS A 46 -5.30 5.62 10.32
CA HIS A 46 -6.02 4.49 9.73
C HIS A 46 -7.53 4.76 9.65
N GLU A 47 -8.14 5.26 10.73
CA GLU A 47 -9.55 5.63 10.75
C GLU A 47 -9.88 6.72 9.73
N ARG A 48 -9.09 7.81 9.71
CA ARG A 48 -9.23 8.89 8.72
C ARG A 48 -9.08 8.37 7.31
N ALA A 49 -8.08 7.52 7.05
CA ALA A 49 -7.85 6.95 5.74
C ALA A 49 -9.02 6.09 5.28
N MET A 50 -9.53 5.19 6.13
CA MET A 50 -10.71 4.39 5.81
C MET A 50 -11.95 5.24 5.55
N LYS A 51 -12.19 6.27 6.37
CA LYS A 51 -13.30 7.21 6.16
C LYS A 51 -13.19 7.90 4.80
N HIS A 52 -12.04 8.49 4.49
CA HIS A 52 -11.83 9.18 3.22
C HIS A 52 -11.94 8.24 2.02
N VAL A 53 -11.41 7.02 2.09
CA VAL A 53 -11.55 6.04 1.00
C VAL A 53 -13.02 5.70 0.72
N ARG A 54 -13.84 5.56 1.77
CA ARG A 54 -15.30 5.33 1.63
C ARG A 54 -16.02 6.53 1.02
N GLU A 55 -15.72 7.75 1.48
CA GLU A 55 -16.29 8.98 0.93
C GLU A 55 -15.85 9.23 -0.52
N ILE A 56 -14.62 8.82 -0.84
CA ILE A 56 -14.04 9.01 -2.16
C ILE A 56 -14.78 8.17 -3.21
N GLY A 57 -15.25 6.99 -2.81
CA GLY A 57 -15.91 6.03 -3.68
C GLY A 57 -14.94 5.25 -4.57
N GLU A 58 -15.48 4.50 -5.52
CA GLU A 58 -14.68 3.74 -6.46
C GLU A 58 -14.03 4.67 -7.50
N GLU A 59 -12.73 4.47 -7.68
CA GLU A 59 -11.94 5.16 -8.69
C GLU A 59 -11.48 4.15 -9.74
N LYS A 60 -11.56 4.54 -11.03
CA LYS A 60 -11.09 3.68 -12.12
C LYS A 60 -9.58 3.42 -12.03
N LYS A 61 -8.82 4.37 -11.46
CA LYS A 61 -7.37 4.28 -11.31
C LYS A 61 -6.98 4.38 -9.83
N LYS A 62 -6.25 3.38 -9.36
CA LYS A 62 -5.74 3.33 -7.98
C LYS A 62 -4.80 4.49 -7.65
N SER A 63 -4.04 4.97 -8.63
CA SER A 63 -3.20 6.17 -8.50
C SER A 63 -4.02 7.43 -8.20
N SER A 64 -5.19 7.60 -8.82
CA SER A 64 -6.13 8.68 -8.52
C SER A 64 -6.68 8.57 -7.10
N LEU A 65 -7.04 7.36 -6.68
CA LEU A 65 -7.52 7.06 -5.32
C LEU A 65 -6.47 7.46 -4.26
N LYS A 66 -5.21 7.03 -4.43
CA LYS A 66 -4.09 7.36 -3.55
C LYS A 66 -3.81 8.86 -3.50
N ARG A 67 -3.85 9.54 -4.66
CA ARG A 67 -3.67 11.00 -4.74
C ARG A 67 -4.79 11.75 -4.00
N ARG A 68 -6.05 11.37 -4.21
CA ARG A 68 -7.19 11.99 -3.52
C ARG A 68 -7.13 11.77 -2.01
N LEU A 69 -6.78 10.55 -1.58
CA LEU A 69 -6.58 10.25 -0.17
C LEU A 69 -5.47 11.12 0.44
N MET A 70 -4.32 11.25 -0.22
CA MET A 70 -3.23 12.13 0.22
C MET A 70 -3.71 13.59 0.38
N VAL A 71 -4.49 14.12 -0.57
CA VAL A 71 -5.05 15.48 -0.46
C VAL A 71 -5.99 15.60 0.75
N ARG A 72 -6.81 14.59 1.02
CA ARG A 72 -7.72 14.59 2.18
C ARG A 72 -6.96 14.52 3.50
N LEU A 73 -5.94 13.67 3.61
CA LEU A 73 -5.08 13.62 4.79
C LEU A 73 -4.35 14.96 5.04
N ARG A 74 -3.91 15.65 3.99
CA ARG A 74 -3.36 17.01 4.13
C ARG A 74 -4.37 18.02 4.64
N LYS A 75 -5.63 17.94 4.18
CA LYS A 75 -6.72 18.81 4.67
C LYS A 75 -7.04 18.55 6.15
N ASP A 76 -6.84 17.33 6.61
CA ASP A 76 -7.00 16.96 8.03
C ASP A 76 -5.81 17.42 8.91
N GLY A 77 -4.74 17.97 8.30
CA GLY A 77 -3.59 18.52 9.01
C GLY A 77 -2.36 17.62 9.06
N TYR A 78 -2.39 16.44 8.43
CA TYR A 78 -1.22 15.54 8.38
C TYR A 78 -0.24 15.96 7.28
N ASP A 79 1.06 15.83 7.54
CA ASP A 79 2.11 15.93 6.53
C ASP A 79 2.17 14.63 5.71
N ALA A 80 1.22 14.48 4.78
CA ALA A 80 1.12 13.34 3.87
C ALA A 80 1.77 13.63 2.51
N SER A 81 2.41 12.66 1.90
CA SER A 81 3.02 12.77 0.57
C SER A 81 2.80 11.50 -0.25
N LEU A 82 2.59 11.65 -1.56
CA LEU A 82 2.52 10.52 -2.48
C LEU A 82 3.95 10.12 -2.86
N CYS A 83 4.36 8.94 -2.41
CA CYS A 83 5.66 8.36 -2.72
C CYS A 83 5.54 7.37 -3.87
N ARG A 84 6.53 7.41 -4.77
CA ARG A 84 6.70 6.41 -5.83
C ARG A 84 8.04 5.71 -5.66
N SER A 85 8.01 4.39 -5.61
CA SER A 85 9.19 3.53 -5.74
C SER A 85 9.28 3.01 -7.17
N SER A 86 10.50 2.78 -7.64
CA SER A 86 10.77 2.11 -8.91
C SER A 86 12.03 1.27 -8.74
N TRP A 87 12.04 0.05 -9.25
CA TRP A 87 13.18 -0.85 -9.21
C TRP A 87 13.45 -1.45 -10.59
N VAL A 88 14.73 -1.61 -10.89
CA VAL A 88 15.21 -2.05 -12.19
C VAL A 88 15.01 -3.55 -12.34
N ALA A 89 14.70 -3.98 -13.57
CA ALA A 89 14.66 -5.39 -13.92
C ALA A 89 16.04 -6.03 -13.76
N THR A 90 16.04 -7.26 -13.26
CA THR A 90 17.22 -8.12 -13.16
C THR A 90 16.96 -9.41 -13.93
N THR A 91 17.98 -10.22 -14.14
CA THR A 91 17.84 -11.56 -14.74
C THR A 91 16.83 -12.43 -13.99
N GLU A 92 16.65 -12.22 -12.69
CA GLU A 92 15.79 -13.04 -11.83
C GLU A 92 14.42 -12.42 -11.54
N HIS A 93 14.26 -11.09 -11.69
CA HIS A 93 13.07 -10.37 -11.27
C HIS A 93 12.73 -9.24 -12.23
N PRO A 94 11.45 -9.12 -12.66
CA PRO A 94 11.04 -8.00 -13.50
C PRO A 94 11.20 -6.66 -12.76
N GLY A 95 11.38 -5.59 -13.53
CA GLY A 95 11.30 -4.24 -12.99
C GLY A 95 9.87 -3.88 -12.65
N GLY A 96 9.69 -2.82 -11.89
CA GLY A 96 8.36 -2.33 -11.55
C GLY A 96 8.41 -1.00 -10.83
N ASP A 97 7.24 -0.41 -10.69
CA ASP A 97 7.01 0.78 -9.88
C ASP A 97 5.80 0.57 -8.95
N TYR A 98 5.75 1.39 -7.90
CA TYR A 98 4.66 1.34 -6.95
C TYR A 98 4.43 2.69 -6.29
N GLU A 99 3.17 3.05 -6.10
CA GLU A 99 2.77 4.26 -5.39
C GLU A 99 2.20 3.92 -4.02
N TYR A 100 2.60 4.67 -3.00
CA TYR A 100 2.08 4.60 -1.64
C TYR A 100 2.05 6.00 -1.02
N ILE A 101 1.43 6.17 0.14
CA ILE A 101 1.42 7.44 0.85
C ILE A 101 2.38 7.33 2.03
N ASP A 102 3.21 8.34 2.24
CA ASP A 102 4.07 8.49 3.41
C ASP A 102 3.53 9.65 4.26
N VAL A 103 3.38 9.42 5.56
CA VAL A 103 2.92 10.43 6.52
C VAL A 103 4.02 10.68 7.55
N VAL A 104 4.45 11.92 7.66
CA VAL A 104 5.40 12.35 8.70
C VAL A 104 4.62 12.65 9.98
N VAL A 105 5.06 12.01 11.06
CA VAL A 105 4.55 12.20 12.42
C VAL A 105 5.68 12.81 13.24
N ALA A 106 5.37 13.83 14.03
CA ALA A 106 6.33 14.38 14.97
C ALA A 106 6.75 13.28 15.96
N GLY A 107 8.05 12.93 15.97
CA GLY A 107 8.58 12.03 16.97
C GLY A 107 8.57 12.68 18.35
N GLU A 108 8.42 11.88 19.39
CA GLU A 108 8.47 12.33 20.80
C GLU A 108 9.88 12.83 21.19
N ASP A 109 10.90 12.57 20.36
CA ASP A 109 12.31 12.88 20.64
C ASP A 109 12.74 14.23 20.02
N GLY A 110 12.41 15.31 20.72
CA GLY A 110 12.78 16.70 20.39
C GLY A 110 14.26 17.06 20.60
N GLY A 111 15.19 16.40 19.90
CA GLY A 111 16.62 16.68 19.99
C GLY A 111 17.25 17.09 18.65
N ALA A 112 17.85 18.29 18.60
CA ALA A 112 18.67 18.78 17.49
C ALA A 112 19.89 17.87 17.25
N GLY A 113 19.67 16.78 16.52
CA GLY A 113 20.65 15.76 16.11
C GLY A 113 20.04 14.63 15.26
N ALA A 114 18.81 14.80 14.79
CA ALA A 114 17.91 13.76 14.26
C ALA A 114 18.20 13.25 12.83
N ALA A 115 19.43 13.40 12.33
CA ALA A 115 19.80 12.86 11.01
C ALA A 115 20.14 11.35 11.03
N ILE A 116 20.18 10.71 12.21
CA ILE A 116 20.65 9.31 12.38
C ILE A 116 19.52 8.31 12.74
N SER A 117 18.24 8.71 12.65
CA SER A 117 17.13 7.76 12.53
C SER A 117 16.04 8.31 11.62
N SER A 118 16.34 8.41 10.32
CA SER A 118 15.48 8.98 9.27
C SER A 118 14.13 8.26 9.04
N ASN A 119 13.78 7.27 9.88
CA ASN A 119 12.61 6.41 9.75
C ASN A 119 11.73 6.31 11.01
N SER A 120 12.11 6.91 12.14
CA SER A 120 11.36 6.76 13.41
C SER A 120 10.07 7.58 13.47
N GLY A 121 9.87 8.55 12.57
CA GLY A 121 8.67 9.38 12.50
C GLY A 121 7.88 9.28 11.20
N ARG A 122 8.03 8.20 10.42
CA ARG A 122 7.35 8.05 9.12
C ARG A 122 6.46 6.81 9.08
N LEU A 123 5.21 7.00 8.71
CA LEU A 123 4.22 5.95 8.54
C LEU A 123 3.91 5.76 7.06
N VAL A 124 3.91 4.49 6.64
CA VAL A 124 3.44 4.10 5.31
C VAL A 124 1.94 3.86 5.39
N VAL A 125 1.20 4.48 4.48
CA VAL A 125 -0.22 4.26 4.25
C VAL A 125 -0.42 3.66 2.86
N ASP A 126 -1.01 2.47 2.81
CA ASP A 126 -1.31 1.79 1.55
C ASP A 126 -2.71 1.15 1.54
N ILE A 127 -3.56 1.65 0.67
CA ILE A 127 -4.95 1.23 0.50
C ILE A 127 -5.12 -0.06 -0.32
N ASP A 128 -4.03 -0.59 -0.87
CA ASP A 128 -4.04 -1.78 -1.71
C ASP A 128 -3.37 -2.99 -1.05
N PHE A 129 -2.96 -2.86 0.21
CA PHE A 129 -2.06 -3.80 0.88
C PHE A 129 -2.54 -5.25 0.78
N ARG A 130 -3.78 -5.55 1.19
CA ARG A 130 -4.36 -6.90 1.10
C ARG A 130 -4.37 -7.46 -0.31
N SER A 131 -4.73 -6.65 -1.30
CA SER A 131 -4.79 -7.07 -2.72
C SER A 131 -3.42 -7.49 -3.23
N GLN A 132 -2.34 -6.89 -2.71
CA GLN A 132 -0.98 -7.25 -3.09
C GLN A 132 -0.63 -8.70 -2.73
N PHE A 133 -1.35 -9.38 -1.83
CA PHE A 133 -1.06 -10.74 -1.37
C PHE A 133 -2.10 -11.79 -1.80
N GLN A 134 -3.01 -11.45 -2.71
CA GLN A 134 -4.01 -12.38 -3.22
C GLN A 134 -3.37 -13.46 -4.11
N LEU A 135 -3.80 -14.72 -3.96
CA LEU A 135 -3.36 -15.85 -4.78
C LEU A 135 -4.53 -16.39 -5.59
N ALA A 136 -4.24 -16.94 -6.78
CA ALA A 136 -5.26 -17.55 -7.64
C ALA A 136 -5.82 -18.87 -7.06
N ARG A 137 -4.95 -19.69 -6.45
CA ARG A 137 -5.33 -20.94 -5.75
C ARG A 137 -4.63 -20.98 -4.39
N PRO A 138 -5.14 -20.23 -3.39
CA PRO A 138 -4.59 -20.30 -2.05
C PRO A 138 -4.96 -21.63 -1.38
N ALA A 139 -4.06 -22.16 -0.56
CA ALA A 139 -4.39 -23.19 0.39
C ALA A 139 -5.43 -22.64 1.38
N PRO A 140 -6.36 -23.46 1.90
CA PRO A 140 -7.45 -22.96 2.76
C PRO A 140 -6.97 -22.14 3.97
N TRP A 141 -5.88 -22.56 4.62
CA TRP A 141 -5.28 -21.83 5.74
C TRP A 141 -4.75 -20.45 5.33
N TYR A 142 -4.19 -20.33 4.11
CA TYR A 142 -3.71 -19.06 3.59
C TYR A 142 -4.87 -18.16 3.19
N ALA A 143 -5.95 -18.71 2.64
CA ALA A 143 -7.17 -17.95 2.38
C ALA A 143 -7.73 -17.33 3.67
N HIS A 144 -7.74 -18.09 4.77
CA HIS A 144 -8.15 -17.61 6.09
C HIS A 144 -7.20 -16.53 6.65
N LEU A 145 -5.88 -16.68 6.47
CA LEU A 145 -4.89 -15.65 6.82
C LEU A 145 -5.10 -14.36 6.00
N TRP A 146 -5.20 -14.49 4.68
CA TRP A 146 -5.40 -13.37 3.76
C TRP A 146 -6.72 -12.64 4.03
N ALA A 147 -7.76 -13.36 4.46
CA ALA A 147 -9.06 -12.80 4.77
C ALA A 147 -9.03 -11.79 5.94
N ARG A 148 -8.03 -11.90 6.82
CA ARG A 148 -7.85 -11.06 8.02
C ARG A 148 -6.87 -9.91 7.81
N LEU A 149 -6.25 -9.82 6.63
CA LEU A 149 -5.42 -8.67 6.29
C LEU A 149 -6.27 -7.40 6.16
N PRO A 150 -5.77 -6.24 6.62
CA PRO A 150 -6.44 -4.98 6.45
C PRO A 150 -6.37 -4.56 4.98
N ALA A 151 -7.46 -4.00 4.49
CA ALA A 151 -7.48 -3.38 3.17
C ALA A 151 -6.50 -2.21 3.11
N VAL A 152 -6.47 -1.39 4.16
CA VAL A 152 -5.58 -0.24 4.33
C VAL A 152 -4.52 -0.58 5.37
N PHE A 153 -3.25 -0.62 4.97
CA PHE A 153 -2.14 -0.70 5.90
C PHE A 153 -1.74 0.69 6.38
N VAL A 154 -1.54 0.85 7.69
CA VAL A 154 -0.90 2.02 8.30
C VAL A 154 0.13 1.54 9.32
N GLY A 155 1.38 1.99 9.16
CA GLY A 155 2.42 1.67 10.13
C GLY A 155 3.83 2.04 9.68
N PRO A 156 4.82 1.95 10.59
CA PRO A 156 6.19 2.26 10.29
C PRO A 156 6.80 1.24 9.32
N ARG A 157 7.82 1.67 8.59
CA ARG A 157 8.51 0.84 7.58
C ARG A 157 9.09 -0.45 8.15
N VAL A 158 9.55 -0.43 9.40
CA VAL A 158 10.09 -1.61 10.09
C VAL A 158 9.02 -2.70 10.26
N LYS A 159 7.80 -2.29 10.63
CA LYS A 159 6.64 -3.18 10.78
C LYS A 159 6.20 -3.73 9.43
N LEU A 160 6.12 -2.86 8.43
CA LEU A 160 5.82 -3.25 7.05
C LEU A 160 6.81 -4.29 6.51
N ARG A 161 8.11 -4.10 6.71
CA ARG A 161 9.16 -5.04 6.28
C ARG A 161 8.95 -6.45 6.85
N LYS A 162 8.66 -6.53 8.14
CA LYS A 162 8.40 -7.81 8.83
C LYS A 162 7.12 -8.47 8.32
N ALA A 163 6.03 -7.71 8.22
CA ALA A 163 4.76 -8.20 7.69
C ALA A 163 4.88 -8.73 6.26
N VAL A 164 5.52 -7.97 5.35
CA VAL A 164 5.76 -8.38 3.96
C VAL A 164 6.58 -9.68 3.91
N SER A 165 7.62 -9.80 4.75
CA SER A 165 8.46 -11.01 4.79
C SER A 165 7.67 -12.26 5.19
N LEU A 166 6.86 -12.15 6.25
CA LEU A 166 6.02 -13.25 6.71
C LEU A 166 4.94 -13.61 5.69
N LEU A 167 4.28 -12.62 5.10
CA LEU A 167 3.27 -12.83 4.07
C LEU A 167 3.84 -13.47 2.82
N CYS A 168 5.04 -13.06 2.39
CA CYS A 168 5.74 -13.70 1.27
C CYS A 168 6.08 -15.16 1.60
N ALA A 169 6.55 -15.47 2.80
CA ALA A 169 6.83 -16.85 3.20
C ALA A 169 5.56 -17.71 3.20
N ALA A 170 4.46 -17.18 3.77
CA ALA A 170 3.16 -17.83 3.77
C ALA A 170 2.61 -18.05 2.35
N ALA A 171 2.71 -17.03 1.48
CA ALA A 171 2.24 -17.11 0.11
C ALA A 171 3.03 -18.16 -0.69
N GLN A 172 4.34 -18.21 -0.50
CA GLN A 172 5.19 -19.21 -1.15
C GLN A 172 4.86 -20.63 -0.71
N ARG A 173 4.63 -20.83 0.59
CA ARG A 173 4.20 -22.13 1.12
C ARG A 173 2.87 -22.56 0.50
N SER A 174 1.88 -21.67 0.50
CA SER A 174 0.56 -21.92 -0.09
C SER A 174 0.65 -22.28 -1.58
N LEU A 175 1.48 -21.59 -2.36
CA LEU A 175 1.66 -21.87 -3.78
C LEU A 175 2.29 -23.25 -4.00
N ARG A 176 3.33 -23.58 -3.22
CA ARG A 176 4.00 -24.90 -3.30
C ARG A 176 3.06 -26.05 -2.93
N GLU A 177 2.28 -25.91 -1.86
CA GLU A 177 1.27 -26.89 -1.47
C GLU A 177 0.19 -27.06 -2.55
N SER A 178 -0.09 -26.01 -3.32
CA SER A 178 -1.05 -26.04 -4.44
C SER A 178 -0.42 -26.46 -5.77
N GLY A 179 0.82 -26.97 -5.76
CA GLY A 179 1.56 -27.39 -6.96
C GLY A 179 1.89 -26.27 -7.94
N LEU A 180 1.89 -25.01 -7.49
CA LEU A 180 2.15 -23.84 -8.32
C LEU A 180 3.59 -23.34 -8.16
N HIS A 181 4.20 -22.91 -9.26
CA HIS A 181 5.47 -22.20 -9.23
C HIS A 181 5.34 -20.87 -8.48
N VAL A 182 6.38 -20.49 -7.74
CA VAL A 182 6.44 -19.19 -7.04
C VAL A 182 6.96 -18.14 -8.01
N PRO A 183 6.12 -17.21 -8.49
CA PRO A 183 6.60 -16.17 -9.39
C PRO A 183 7.51 -15.17 -8.66
N PRO A 184 8.38 -14.44 -9.40
CA PRO A 184 9.32 -13.49 -8.80
C PRO A 184 8.67 -12.43 -7.90
N TRP A 185 7.47 -11.95 -8.26
CA TRP A 185 6.73 -10.95 -7.47
C TRP A 185 6.12 -11.48 -6.17
N ARG A 186 6.24 -12.79 -5.89
CA ARG A 186 5.85 -13.39 -4.60
C ARG A 186 7.03 -13.56 -3.66
N ARG A 187 8.24 -13.19 -4.09
CA ARG A 187 9.45 -13.20 -3.26
C ARG A 187 9.54 -11.94 -2.42
N SER A 188 10.10 -12.08 -1.22
CA SER A 188 10.20 -11.00 -0.23
C SER A 188 10.95 -9.78 -0.78
N ARG A 189 12.08 -10.00 -1.48
CA ARG A 189 12.90 -8.91 -2.05
C ARG A 189 12.12 -8.03 -3.04
N TYR A 190 11.37 -8.65 -3.96
CA TYR A 190 10.54 -7.91 -4.91
C TYR A 190 9.43 -7.13 -4.20
N MET A 191 8.73 -7.79 -3.27
CA MET A 191 7.61 -7.16 -2.57
C MET A 191 8.05 -6.01 -1.68
N GLN A 192 9.18 -6.14 -0.98
CA GLN A 192 9.72 -5.06 -0.15
C GLN A 192 10.12 -3.83 -0.99
N ALA A 193 10.63 -4.01 -2.21
CA ALA A 193 11.03 -2.91 -3.09
C ALA A 193 9.88 -1.92 -3.38
N LYS A 194 8.62 -2.38 -3.32
CA LYS A 194 7.42 -1.53 -3.47
C LYS A 194 7.34 -0.38 -2.46
N TRP A 195 7.78 -0.61 -1.23
CA TRP A 195 7.66 0.38 -0.15
C TRP A 195 9.01 0.82 0.42
N LEU A 196 10.06 0.05 0.17
CA LEU A 196 11.40 0.18 0.77
C LEU A 196 12.51 0.35 -0.28
N PRO A 197 12.46 1.36 -1.17
CA PRO A 197 13.40 1.52 -2.29
C PRO A 197 14.86 1.74 -1.90
N ARG A 198 15.17 2.06 -0.64
CA ARG A 198 16.54 2.37 -0.16
C ARG A 198 17.11 1.40 0.87
N ASP A 199 16.38 0.34 1.18
CA ASP A 199 16.75 -0.59 2.24
C ASP A 199 17.41 -1.88 1.72
N VAL A 200 17.64 -1.94 0.40
CA VAL A 200 18.54 -2.93 -0.18
C VAL A 200 19.96 -2.53 0.23
N MET A 201 20.45 -3.09 1.33
CA MET A 201 21.88 -3.08 1.62
C MET A 201 22.59 -3.79 0.48
N LEU A 202 23.17 -3.02 -0.44
CA LEU A 202 24.20 -3.51 -1.33
C LEU A 202 25.47 -3.74 -0.47
N PRO A 203 26.24 -4.81 -0.70
CA PRO A 203 27.61 -4.88 -0.24
C PRO A 203 28.41 -3.82 -1.01
N GLY A 204 28.59 -2.64 -0.43
CA GLY A 204 29.25 -1.50 -1.06
C GLY A 204 28.40 -0.24 -0.99
N GLY A 205 28.62 0.55 0.07
CA GLY A 205 27.82 1.72 0.43
C GLY A 205 27.97 2.92 -0.52
N ALA A 206 27.24 2.91 -1.64
CA ALA A 206 26.96 4.11 -2.41
C ALA A 206 25.43 4.26 -2.61
N PRO A 207 24.81 5.36 -2.16
CA PRO A 207 23.42 5.65 -2.46
C PRO A 207 23.34 6.38 -3.80
N GLU A 208 22.99 5.69 -4.88
CA GLU A 208 22.64 6.35 -6.15
C GLU A 208 21.12 6.55 -6.29
N VAL A 209 20.79 7.68 -6.91
CA VAL A 209 19.49 8.25 -7.31
C VAL A 209 18.50 8.63 -6.20
N ALA A 210 18.36 9.94 -6.08
CA ALA A 210 17.46 10.67 -5.19
C ALA A 210 16.00 10.21 -5.35
N ALA A 211 15.34 9.99 -4.22
CA ALA A 211 13.89 10.11 -4.19
C ALA A 211 13.58 11.57 -4.56
N ALA A 212 13.10 11.81 -5.78
CA ALA A 212 12.66 13.13 -6.20
C ALA A 212 11.40 13.51 -5.39
N GLN A 213 11.61 14.15 -4.24
CA GLN A 213 10.56 14.87 -3.53
C GLN A 213 10.29 16.15 -4.33
N TRP A 214 9.10 16.24 -4.92
CA TRP A 214 8.59 17.51 -5.42
C TRP A 214 7.87 18.20 -4.26
N SER A 215 8.50 19.21 -3.66
CA SER A 215 7.83 20.13 -2.76
C SER A 215 7.40 21.35 -3.57
N VAL A 216 6.10 21.47 -3.88
CA VAL A 216 5.55 22.74 -4.36
C VAL A 216 5.44 23.66 -3.16
N ALA A 217 6.32 24.66 -3.10
CA ALA A 217 6.21 25.75 -2.15
C ALA A 217 4.93 26.55 -2.47
N ILE A 218 3.98 26.57 -1.54
CA ILE A 218 2.91 27.58 -1.55
C ILE A 218 3.58 28.90 -1.16
N GLY A 219 3.70 29.81 -2.13
CA GLY A 219 4.16 31.18 -1.91
C GLY A 219 3.22 31.90 -0.94
N ARG A 220 3.77 32.37 0.18
CA ARG A 220 3.08 33.22 1.14
C ARG A 220 3.17 34.66 0.61
N GLU A 221 2.10 35.19 0.04
CA GLU A 221 2.01 36.62 -0.30
C GLU A 221 1.99 37.46 1.00
N GLY A 222 3.13 38.08 1.29
CA GLY A 222 3.25 39.16 2.26
C GLY A 222 3.32 40.48 1.51
N GLY A 223 2.39 41.39 1.80
CA GLY A 223 2.20 42.64 1.10
C GLY A 223 3.39 43.62 1.17
N GLY A 224 3.56 44.36 0.08
CA GLY A 224 4.50 45.48 -0.04
C GLY A 224 3.97 46.50 -1.03
N LYS A 225 3.53 47.64 -0.50
CA LYS A 225 2.97 48.81 -1.18
C LYS A 225 4.06 49.50 -2.04
N GLY A 226 3.78 49.78 -3.31
CA GLY A 226 4.66 50.59 -4.17
C GLY A 226 3.86 51.29 -5.27
N ARG A 227 3.81 52.63 -5.21
CA ARG A 227 3.00 53.52 -6.07
C ARG A 227 3.65 53.81 -7.42
N ARG A 228 2.75 54.15 -8.37
CA ARG A 228 2.82 55.21 -9.42
C ARG A 228 3.39 54.87 -10.82
N SER A 229 2.44 54.90 -11.76
CA SER A 229 2.24 55.93 -12.81
C SER A 229 2.63 55.59 -14.25
N GLY A 230 1.59 55.69 -15.10
CA GLY A 230 1.65 56.12 -16.50
C GLY A 230 1.83 54.98 -17.49
N ALA A 231 1.33 55.01 -18.72
CA ALA A 231 0.37 55.86 -19.43
C ALA A 231 0.16 55.15 -20.79
N GLY A 232 -1.06 55.24 -21.35
CA GLY A 232 -1.37 54.81 -22.74
C GLY A 232 -1.47 53.29 -22.90
N GLY A 233 -2.43 52.71 -23.62
CA GLY A 233 -3.38 53.25 -24.59
C GLY A 233 -3.53 52.21 -25.70
N LEU A 234 -4.70 52.23 -26.34
CA LEU A 234 -4.97 51.86 -27.74
C LEU A 234 -5.15 50.36 -28.13
N SER A 235 -6.37 50.07 -28.62
CA SER A 235 -6.82 49.18 -29.73
C SER A 235 -6.48 47.69 -29.74
N MET A 236 -7.43 46.75 -29.90
CA MET A 236 -8.26 46.41 -31.10
C MET A 236 -7.38 46.11 -32.32
N GLU A 237 -7.39 44.89 -32.88
CA GLU A 237 -8.12 44.46 -34.09
C GLU A 237 -7.86 42.94 -34.30
N LEU A 238 -8.88 42.10 -34.54
CA LEU A 238 -9.27 41.42 -35.80
C LEU A 238 -8.72 39.98 -36.08
N SER A 239 -9.66 39.03 -36.02
CA SER A 239 -10.03 37.93 -36.95
C SER A 239 -9.06 37.26 -37.95
N GLY A 240 -9.26 35.94 -38.09
CA GLY A 240 -8.93 35.10 -39.28
C GLY A 240 -8.68 33.64 -38.85
N SER A 241 -9.67 32.74 -38.86
CA SER A 241 -10.19 31.92 -40.00
C SER A 241 -9.10 31.16 -40.77
N GLY A 242 -9.21 29.83 -40.82
CA GLY A 242 -8.64 29.03 -41.91
C GLY A 242 -8.13 27.63 -41.56
N ALA A 243 -8.78 26.65 -42.19
CA ALA A 243 -8.24 25.37 -42.69
C ALA A 243 -8.24 24.12 -41.80
N GLU A 244 -9.26 23.30 -42.04
CA GLU A 244 -9.22 21.84 -42.05
C GLU A 244 -8.09 21.31 -42.96
N VAL A 245 -7.46 20.20 -42.55
CA VAL A 245 -6.93 19.18 -43.47
C VAL A 245 -7.08 17.82 -42.81
N ASP A 246 -7.96 17.03 -43.41
CA ASP A 246 -8.09 15.58 -43.34
C ASP A 246 -6.87 14.94 -44.02
N ASP A 247 -6.28 13.90 -43.42
CA ASP A 247 -5.76 12.77 -44.20
C ASP A 247 -5.59 11.53 -43.31
N GLY A 248 -6.28 10.47 -43.71
CA GLY A 248 -6.32 9.19 -43.03
C GLY A 248 -5.06 8.35 -43.28
N CYS A 249 -4.75 7.48 -42.33
CA CYS A 249 -3.95 6.30 -42.63
C CYS A 249 -4.46 5.11 -41.82
N GLN A 250 -5.21 4.27 -42.53
CA GLN A 250 -5.53 2.90 -42.16
C GLN A 250 -4.25 2.07 -42.14
N GLY A 251 -4.03 1.35 -41.05
CA GLY A 251 -2.98 0.33 -40.95
C GLY A 251 -3.53 -0.86 -40.19
N GLN A 252 -4.14 -1.79 -40.92
CA GLN A 252 -4.40 -3.14 -40.44
C GLN A 252 -3.07 -3.87 -40.23
N ALA A 253 -2.92 -4.50 -39.07
CA ALA A 253 -2.03 -5.65 -38.91
C ALA A 253 -2.70 -6.61 -37.93
N GLY A 254 -3.38 -7.62 -38.48
CA GLY A 254 -3.69 -8.83 -37.75
C GLY A 254 -2.43 -9.65 -37.51
N SER A 255 -2.45 -10.44 -36.44
CA SER A 255 -2.00 -11.84 -36.34
C SER A 255 -1.81 -12.17 -34.85
N MET A 256 -2.69 -12.97 -34.25
CA MET A 256 -2.64 -14.44 -34.27
C MET A 256 -1.70 -14.97 -33.18
N TRP A 257 -2.24 -15.27 -32.01
CA TRP A 257 -1.69 -16.28 -31.12
C TRP A 257 -2.84 -17.12 -30.60
N THR A 258 -2.72 -18.41 -30.91
CA THR A 258 -3.50 -19.59 -30.52
C THR A 258 -3.64 -19.75 -29.01
#